data_AF-A0A948RBT7-F1
#
_entry.id   AF-A0A948RBT7-F1
#
_cell.length_a   1.000
_cell.length_b   1.000
_cell.length_c   1.000
_cell.angle_alpha   90.00
_cell.angle_beta   90.00
_cell.angle_gamma   90.00
#
_symmetry.space_group_name_H-M   'P 1'
#
loop_
_entity.id
_entity.type
_entity.pdbx_description
1 polymer ?
#
loop_
_entity_poly.entity_id
_entity_poly.type
_entity_poly.pdbx_seq_one_letter_code
_entity_poly.pdbx_strand_id
1 'polypeptide(L)' 'MENIKFICPQCGYESKAPGLCPGCQVPMLASCPTCGNPIVGDSVEAAG' A
#
# COMPACT_ATOMS: atom_id res chain seq x y z
N MET A 1 -7.90 -9.12 -13.20
CA MET A 1 -6.46 -9.28 -12.86
C MET A 1 -5.94 -7.91 -12.46
N GLU A 2 -6.39 -7.47 -11.30
CA GLU A 2 -6.12 -6.14 -10.77
C GLU A 2 -4.63 -6.01 -10.41
N ASN A 3 -3.95 -5.04 -11.03
CA ASN A 3 -2.57 -4.70 -10.70
C ASN A 3 -2.55 -3.91 -9.38
N ILE A 4 -2.54 -4.63 -8.25
CA ILE A 4 -2.32 -4.02 -6.94
C ILE A 4 -1.00 -3.26 -6.98
N LYS A 5 -1.05 -1.98 -6.59
CA LYS A 5 0.15 -1.14 -6.47
C LYS A 5 0.65 -1.20 -5.03
N PHE A 6 1.95 -1.11 -4.83
CA PHE A 6 2.55 -1.02 -3.51
C PHE A 6 3.14 0.37 -3.36
N ILE A 7 2.79 1.09 -2.30
CA ILE A 7 3.28 2.45 -2.02
C ILE A 7 4.08 2.46 -0.72
N CYS A 8 5.23 3.11 -0.74
CA CYS A 8 6.00 3.38 0.47
C CYS A 8 5.30 4.50 1.28
N PRO A 9 4.89 4.25 2.53
CA PRO A 9 4.21 5.26 3.35
C PRO A 9 5.14 6.42 3.78
N GLN A 10 6.47 6.24 3.69
CA GLN A 10 7.45 7.25 4.08
C GLN A 10 7.72 8.27 2.98
N CYS A 11 7.92 7.80 1.75
CA CYS A 11 8.37 8.63 0.62
C CYS A 11 7.42 8.63 -0.58
N GLY A 12 6.34 7.83 -0.56
CA GLY A 12 5.40 7.72 -1.66
C GLY A 12 5.86 6.87 -2.85
N TYR A 13 7.01 6.18 -2.75
CA TYR A 13 7.53 5.34 -3.83
C TYR A 13 6.54 4.24 -4.23
N GLU A 14 6.17 4.16 -5.51
CA GLU A 14 5.28 3.14 -6.07
C GLU A 14 6.07 1.94 -6.63
N SER A 15 5.60 0.73 -6.35
CA SER A 15 6.12 -0.53 -6.87
C SER A 15 4.98 -1.43 -7.34
N LYS A 16 5.24 -2.24 -8.36
CA LYS A 16 4.29 -3.28 -8.83
C LYS A 16 4.49 -4.61 -8.12
N ALA A 17 5.55 -4.73 -7.34
CA ALA A 17 5.88 -5.93 -6.57
C ALA A 17 5.81 -5.62 -5.07
N PRO A 18 5.30 -6.57 -4.26
CA PRO A 18 5.39 -6.49 -2.81
C PRO A 18 6.86 -6.52 -2.38
N GLY A 19 7.19 -5.78 -1.32
CA GLY A 19 8.55 -5.78 -0.78
C GLY A 19 8.84 -4.60 0.13
N LEU A 20 10.14 -4.40 0.39
CA LEU A 20 10.66 -3.25 1.10
C LEU A 20 10.94 -2.12 0.11
N CYS A 21 10.70 -0.88 0.54
CA CYS A 21 11.13 0.29 -0.22
C CYS A 21 12.66 0.31 -0.32
N PRO A 22 13.27 0.43 -1.51
CA PRO A 22 14.72 0.41 -1.66
C PRO A 22 15.43 1.61 -1.00
N GLY A 23 14.73 2.73 -0.81
CA GLY A 23 15.28 3.92 -0.14
C GLY A 23 15.11 3.88 1.37
N CYS A 24 13.87 3.67 1.84
CA CYS A 24 13.53 3.74 3.26
C CYS A 24 13.71 2.41 4.00
N GLN A 25 13.81 1.28 3.28
CA GLN A 25 13.87 -0.07 3.83
C GLN A 25 12.68 -0.46 4.72
N VAL A 26 11.53 0.19 4.52
CA VAL A 26 10.27 -0.10 5.23
C VAL A 26 9.32 -0.94 4.36
N PRO A 27 8.41 -1.72 4.95
CA PRO A 27 7.41 -2.48 4.20
C PRO A 27 6.50 -1.55 3.39
N MET A 28 6.32 -1.89 2.12
CA MET A 28 5.40 -1.17 1.24
C MET A 28 3.97 -1.62 1.48
N LEU A 29 3.03 -0.68 1.43
CA LEU A 29 1.60 -0.94 1.63
C LEU A 29 0.92 -1.19 0.28
N ALA A 30 0.12 -2.24 0.20
CA ALA A 30 -0.77 -2.44 -0.95
C ALA A 30 -1.76 -1.27 -1.02
N SER A 31 -2.00 -0.75 -2.22
CA SER A 31 -2.95 0.31 -2.50
C SER A 31 -3.81 -0.10 -3.69
N CYS A 32 -5.10 0.18 -3.59
CA CYS A 32 -6.05 -0.12 -4.64
C CYS A 32 -5.82 0.83 -5.82
N PRO A 33 -5.53 0.34 -7.04
CA PRO A 33 -5.28 1.21 -8.20
C PRO A 33 -6.52 2.02 -8.62
N THR A 34 -7.70 1.63 -8.17
CA THR A 34 -8.98 2.26 -8.53
C THR A 34 -9.31 3.45 -7.64
N CYS A 35 -9.03 3.37 -6.33
CA CYS A 35 -9.35 4.44 -5.38
C CYS A 35 -8.13 5.13 -4.76
N GLY A 36 -6.92 4.59 -4.96
CA GLY A 36 -5.67 5.13 -4.39
C GLY A 36 -5.53 4.91 -2.88
N ASN A 37 -6.56 4.35 -2.23
CA ASN A 37 -6.53 4.09 -0.79
C ASN A 37 -5.66 2.87 -0.47
N PRO A 38 -4.88 2.94 0.62
CA PRO A 38 -4.12 1.80 1.09
C PRO A 38 -5.09 0.68 1.49
N ILE A 39 -4.86 -0.51 0.97
CA ILE A 39 -5.53 -1.74 1.39
C ILE A 39 -4.84 -2.18 2.68
N VAL A 40 -5.06 -1.41 3.75
CA VAL A 40 -4.82 -1.88 5.10
C VAL A 40 -5.89 -2.94 5.38
N GLY A 41 -5.44 -4.14 5.73
CA GLY A 41 -6.33 -5.25 6.09
C GLY A 41 -7.02 -4.92 7.40
N ASP A 42 -8.05 -4.10 7.31
CA ASP A 42 -8.79 -3.62 8.45
C ASP A 42 -10.19 -4.22 8.40
N SER A 43 -10.32 -5.32 9.13
CA SER A 43 -11.54 -5.59 9.88
C SER A 43 -11.43 -4.86 11.21
N VAL A 44 -11.51 -3.54 11.21
CA VAL A 44 -12.06 -2.79 12.34
C VAL A 44 -13.19 -1.94 11.83
N GLU A 45 -14.39 -2.46 12.08
CA GLU A 45 -15.61 -1.66 12.16
C GLU A 45 -15.27 -0.27 12.73
N ALA A 46 -15.50 0.74 11.90
CA ALA A 46 -15.63 2.11 12.35
C ALA A 46 -16.68 2.13 13.47
N ALA A 47 -16.23 2.42 14.69
CA ALA A 47 -17.10 2.98 15.70
C ALA A 47 -17.69 4.29 15.11
N GLY A 48 -19.01 4.37 15.01
CA GLY A 48 -19.74 5.55 14.56
C GLY A 48 -21.23 5.30 14.46
#